data_AF-A0A836RIU2-F1
#
_entry.id   AF-A0A836RIU2-F1
#
_cell.length_a   1.000
_cell.length_b   1.000
_cell.length_c   1.000
_cell.angle_alpha   90.00
_cell.angle_beta   90.00
_cell.angle_gamma   90.00
#
_symmetry.space_group_name_H-M   'P 1'
#
loop_
_entity.id
_entity.type
_entity.pdbx_description
1 polymer ?
#
loop_
_entity_poly.entity_id
_entity_poly.type
_entity_poly.pdbx_seq_one_letter_code
_entity_poly.pdbx_strand_id
1 'polypeptide(L)'
;MFISAHVSDGQWAELCRHECEVLISPNLWDSTALVPVMKRAIFRIEILRDNRQLALANHRRLMRERDEAEHLLRQQRQIVRELEQLARSARGLAEPSDGPDDAISSQRRSDGQPDSPSSRSSQSAPQARSDWRRPAWHQLPEPVYSYYDELLRTYVIMGAGNLGSEIAQLATVLAVAGLSPREALELHLERVENLVRGLGNRSTRHVMARADLLALELVIHLGECYQRRLVRTVDSVVSDGTSSDGDEEPAGTPSRPKAAS
;
A
#
# COMPACT_ATOMS: atom_id res chain seq x y z
N MET A 1 -2.89 4.76 -5.45
CA MET A 1 -3.97 4.42 -6.39
C MET A 1 -4.63 5.69 -6.86
N PHE A 2 -4.98 5.78 -8.13
CA PHE A 2 -5.68 6.95 -8.67
C PHE A 2 -6.98 6.52 -9.37
N ILE A 3 -8.04 7.29 -9.14
CA ILE A 3 -9.37 7.13 -9.73
C ILE A 3 -9.63 8.38 -10.56
N SER A 4 -9.94 8.23 -11.84
CA SER A 4 -10.27 9.37 -12.72
C SER A 4 -11.18 8.95 -13.87
N ALA A 5 -11.92 9.92 -14.41
CA ALA A 5 -12.67 9.75 -15.66
C ALA A 5 -11.77 9.85 -16.91
N HIS A 6 -10.57 10.44 -16.79
CA HIS A 6 -9.59 10.58 -17.86
C HIS A 6 -8.15 10.63 -17.29
N VAL A 7 -7.17 10.11 -18.04
CA VAL A 7 -5.74 10.13 -17.68
C VAL A 7 -4.94 10.42 -18.94
N SER A 8 -4.01 11.37 -18.89
CA SER A 8 -3.13 11.73 -20.01
C SER A 8 -1.83 10.93 -20.01
N ASP A 9 -1.15 10.86 -21.15
CA ASP A 9 0.11 10.11 -21.31
C ASP A 9 1.21 10.55 -20.32
N GLY A 10 1.27 11.85 -20.01
CA GLY A 10 2.18 12.39 -18.99
C GLY A 10 1.85 11.91 -17.58
N GLN A 11 0.56 11.74 -17.25
CA GLN A 11 0.12 11.14 -15.99
C GLN A 11 0.41 9.63 -15.99
N TRP A 12 0.13 8.91 -17.08
CA TRP A 12 0.49 7.49 -17.22
C TRP A 12 1.98 7.23 -16.99
N ALA A 13 2.86 8.05 -17.58
CA ALA A 13 4.30 7.93 -17.38
C ALA A 13 4.73 8.13 -15.92
N GLU A 14 4.06 9.02 -15.17
CA GLU A 14 4.31 9.24 -13.74
C GLU A 14 3.73 8.09 -12.88
N LEU A 15 2.54 7.60 -13.21
CA LEU A 15 1.88 6.49 -12.51
C LEU A 15 2.69 5.19 -12.65
N CYS A 16 3.30 4.95 -13.81
CA CYS A 16 4.24 3.85 -14.02
C CYS A 16 5.53 3.99 -13.19
N ARG A 17 6.07 5.21 -13.02
CA ARG A 17 7.25 5.47 -12.17
C ARG A 17 7.00 5.15 -10.69
N HIS A 18 5.79 5.39 -10.19
CA HIS A 18 5.40 5.14 -8.80
C HIS A 18 4.68 3.79 -8.56
N GLU A 19 4.86 2.82 -9.48
CA GLU A 19 4.24 1.48 -9.43
C GLU A 19 2.70 1.49 -9.21
N CYS A 20 2.02 2.58 -9.55
CA CYS A 20 0.65 2.85 -9.11
C CYS A 20 -0.39 2.06 -9.92
N GLU A 21 -1.33 1.42 -9.21
CA GLU A 21 -2.56 0.94 -9.84
C GLU A 21 -3.54 2.10 -10.08
N VAL A 22 -4.15 2.07 -11.27
CA VAL A 22 -5.01 3.11 -11.84
C VAL A 22 -6.36 2.48 -12.18
N LEU A 23 -7.45 3.17 -11.82
CA LEU A 23 -8.79 2.83 -12.28
C LEU A 23 -9.36 4.00 -13.08
N ILE A 24 -9.53 3.78 -14.38
CA ILE A 24 -10.32 4.66 -15.24
C ILE A 24 -11.74 4.13 -15.26
N SER A 25 -12.70 4.93 -14.80
CA SER A 25 -14.12 4.58 -14.83
C SER A 25 -14.96 5.85 -14.80
N PRO A 26 -15.98 5.99 -15.67
CA PRO A 26 -16.87 7.16 -15.65
C PRO A 26 -17.64 7.28 -14.32
N ASN A 27 -17.90 6.15 -13.66
CA ASN A 27 -18.62 6.08 -12.38
C ASN A 27 -17.73 6.41 -11.16
N LEU A 28 -16.43 6.67 -11.34
CA LEU A 28 -15.46 7.00 -10.29
C LEU A 28 -15.56 6.06 -9.06
N TRP A 29 -16.19 6.51 -7.98
CA TRP A 29 -16.33 5.78 -6.70
C TRP A 29 -17.47 4.76 -6.71
N ASP A 30 -18.52 4.98 -7.50
CA ASP A 30 -19.61 4.02 -7.70
C ASP A 30 -19.22 2.87 -8.64
N SER A 31 -18.00 2.91 -9.20
CA SER A 31 -17.46 1.84 -10.05
C SER A 31 -17.37 0.52 -9.30
N THR A 32 -18.08 -0.51 -9.76
CA THR A 32 -18.05 -1.87 -9.19
C THR A 32 -16.64 -2.49 -9.20
N ALA A 33 -15.77 -2.04 -10.11
CA ALA A 33 -14.38 -2.44 -10.18
C ALA A 33 -13.50 -1.86 -9.05
N LEU A 34 -13.92 -0.80 -8.35
CA LEU A 34 -13.09 -0.08 -7.37
C LEU A 34 -12.59 -1.00 -6.24
N VAL A 35 -13.51 -1.61 -5.48
CA VAL A 35 -13.14 -2.43 -4.32
C VAL A 35 -12.26 -3.64 -4.70
N PRO A 36 -12.52 -4.40 -5.79
CA PRO A 36 -11.59 -5.39 -6.32
C PRO A 36 -10.20 -4.84 -6.66
N VAL A 37 -10.12 -3.68 -7.31
CA VAL A 37 -8.86 -3.04 -7.68
C VAL A 37 -8.09 -2.57 -6.44
N MET A 38 -8.77 -1.97 -5.43
CA MET A 38 -8.17 -1.61 -4.14
C MET A 38 -7.58 -2.84 -3.42
N LYS A 39 -8.36 -3.92 -3.31
CA LYS A 39 -7.92 -5.17 -2.64
C LYS A 39 -6.71 -5.80 -3.36
N ARG A 40 -6.70 -5.79 -4.71
CA ARG A 40 -5.54 -6.24 -5.50
C ARG A 40 -4.29 -5.38 -5.26
N ALA A 41 -4.42 -4.06 -5.25
CA ALA A 41 -3.29 -3.15 -5.06
C ALA A 41 -2.64 -3.29 -3.67
N ILE A 42 -3.45 -3.51 -2.62
CA ILE A 42 -2.96 -3.81 -1.26
C ILE A 42 -2.16 -5.12 -1.26
N PHE A 43 -2.76 -6.20 -1.78
CA PHE A 43 -2.13 -7.53 -1.86
C PHE A 43 -0.83 -7.52 -2.68
N ARG A 44 -0.77 -6.73 -3.76
CA ARG A 44 0.46 -6.53 -4.55
C ARG A 44 1.57 -5.87 -3.73
N ILE A 45 1.26 -4.86 -2.91
CA ILE A 45 2.25 -4.20 -2.03
C ILE A 45 2.77 -5.17 -0.96
N GLU A 46 1.91 -6.06 -0.45
CA GLU A 46 2.27 -7.11 0.49
C GLU A 46 3.24 -8.13 -0.14
N ILE A 47 2.89 -8.69 -1.30
CA ILE A 47 3.77 -9.58 -2.09
C ILE A 47 5.13 -8.92 -2.40
N LEU A 48 5.16 -7.62 -2.71
CA LEU A 48 6.40 -6.88 -2.97
C LEU A 48 7.25 -6.68 -1.71
N ARG A 49 6.65 -6.57 -0.51
CA ARG A 49 7.38 -6.55 0.77
C ARG A 49 7.98 -7.92 1.05
N ASP A 50 7.22 -9.00 0.89
CA ASP A 50 7.67 -10.34 1.22
C ASP A 50 8.76 -10.85 0.27
N ASN A 51 8.66 -10.54 -1.04
CA ASN A 51 9.75 -10.81 -1.98
C ASN A 51 11.05 -10.07 -1.60
N ARG A 52 10.97 -8.82 -1.11
CA ARG A 52 12.14 -8.09 -0.61
C ARG A 52 12.71 -8.72 0.66
N GLN A 53 11.87 -9.20 1.58
CA GLN A 53 12.31 -9.93 2.78
C GLN A 53 13.01 -11.25 2.42
N LEU A 54 12.42 -12.04 1.53
CA LEU A 54 12.97 -13.31 1.05
C LEU A 54 14.29 -13.12 0.29
N ALA A 55 14.40 -12.09 -0.56
CA ALA A 55 15.65 -11.76 -1.25
C ALA A 55 16.78 -11.41 -0.27
N LEU A 56 16.49 -10.59 0.76
CA LEU A 56 17.46 -10.25 1.81
C LEU A 56 17.85 -11.48 2.65
N ALA A 57 16.90 -12.36 2.98
CA ALA A 57 17.16 -13.58 3.72
C ALA A 57 18.04 -14.57 2.91
N ASN A 58 17.76 -14.72 1.61
CA ASN A 58 18.52 -15.59 0.72
C ASN A 58 19.95 -15.06 0.51
N HIS A 59 20.12 -13.74 0.30
CA HIS A 59 21.45 -13.13 0.23
C HIS A 59 22.28 -13.37 1.52
N ARG A 60 21.67 -13.19 2.70
CA ARG A 60 22.29 -13.52 4.01
C ARG A 60 22.56 -15.01 4.22
N ARG A 61 21.92 -15.90 3.46
CA ARG A 61 22.23 -17.34 3.46
C ARG A 61 23.44 -17.62 2.57
N LEU A 62 23.39 -17.21 1.31
CA LEU A 62 24.46 -17.42 0.33
C LEU A 62 25.81 -16.84 0.78
N MET A 63 25.80 -15.68 1.44
CA MET A 63 27.03 -15.09 2.01
C MET A 63 27.65 -15.99 3.09
N ARG A 64 26.85 -16.61 3.97
CA ARG A 64 27.36 -17.55 4.98
C ARG A 64 27.88 -18.84 4.36
N GLU A 65 27.13 -19.43 3.42
CA GLU A 65 27.56 -20.64 2.70
C GLU A 65 28.88 -20.42 1.94
N ARG A 66 29.09 -19.21 1.39
CA ARG A 66 30.38 -18.79 0.81
C ARG A 66 31.48 -18.65 1.88
N ASP A 67 31.22 -17.91 2.95
CA ASP A 67 32.22 -17.61 3.98
C ASP A 67 32.68 -18.89 4.72
N GLU A 68 31.76 -19.85 4.90
CA GLU A 68 32.02 -21.22 5.37
C GLU A 68 32.89 -22.01 4.37
N ALA A 69 32.59 -21.97 3.07
CA ALA A 69 33.43 -22.60 2.04
C ALA A 69 34.84 -21.97 1.96
N GLU A 70 34.95 -20.64 2.07
CA GLU A 70 36.23 -19.94 2.16
C GLU A 70 37.00 -20.29 3.44
N HIS A 71 36.32 -20.60 4.55
CA HIS A 71 36.95 -21.09 5.77
C HIS A 71 37.51 -22.51 5.58
N LEU A 72 36.71 -23.43 5.03
CA LEU A 72 37.13 -24.81 4.73
C LEU A 72 38.31 -24.86 3.74
N LEU A 73 38.29 -24.04 2.69
CA LEU A 73 39.41 -23.95 1.73
C LEU A 73 40.69 -23.39 2.37
N ARG A 74 40.59 -22.49 3.36
CA ARG A 74 41.75 -22.03 4.14
C ARG A 74 42.29 -23.13 5.05
N GLN A 75 41.42 -23.89 5.72
CA GLN A 75 41.82 -25.05 6.53
C GLN A 75 42.52 -26.12 5.69
N GLN A 76 41.94 -26.52 4.55
CA GLN A 76 42.54 -27.51 3.64
C GLN A 76 43.94 -27.08 3.15
N ARG A 77 44.10 -25.80 2.74
CA ARG A 77 45.41 -25.25 2.34
C ARG A 77 46.42 -25.23 3.48
N GLN A 78 45.97 -25.03 4.72
CA GLN A 78 46.84 -25.08 5.89
C GLN A 78 47.31 -26.51 6.19
N ILE A 79 46.40 -27.49 6.17
CA ILE A 79 46.72 -28.91 6.34
C ILE A 79 47.72 -29.39 5.27
N VAL A 80 47.55 -28.98 4.00
CA VAL A 80 48.50 -29.32 2.93
C VAL A 80 49.90 -28.75 3.22
N ARG A 81 50.02 -27.51 3.71
CA ARG A 81 51.31 -26.92 4.09
C ARG A 81 51.96 -27.64 5.26
N GLU A 82 51.18 -28.05 6.26
CA GLU A 82 51.67 -28.79 7.42
C GLU A 82 52.16 -30.20 7.01
N LEU A 83 51.41 -30.89 6.15
CA LEU A 83 51.85 -32.17 5.57
C LEU A 83 53.10 -32.01 4.69
N GLU A 84 53.21 -30.94 3.90
CA GLU A 84 54.44 -30.62 3.16
C GLU A 84 55.61 -30.31 4.09
N GLN A 85 55.41 -29.61 5.21
CA GLN A 85 56.46 -29.34 6.19
C GLN A 85 56.93 -30.62 6.87
N LEU A 86 56.01 -31.51 7.26
CA LEU A 86 56.32 -32.84 7.81
C LEU A 86 57.04 -33.72 6.79
N ALA A 87 56.63 -33.69 5.51
CA ALA A 87 57.31 -34.42 4.44
C ALA A 87 58.70 -33.85 4.11
N ARG A 88 58.92 -32.55 4.30
CA ARG A 88 60.23 -31.89 4.17
C ARG A 88 61.14 -32.19 5.36
N SER A 89 60.65 -32.13 6.60
CA SER A 89 61.46 -32.46 7.78
C SER A 89 61.82 -33.95 7.83
N ALA A 90 60.90 -34.84 7.47
CA ALA A 90 61.18 -36.28 7.31
C ALA A 90 62.18 -36.59 6.17
N ARG A 91 62.42 -35.65 5.26
CA ARG A 91 63.42 -35.74 4.17
C ARG A 91 64.69 -34.91 4.46
N GLY A 92 64.67 -34.10 5.52
CA GLY A 92 65.67 -33.07 5.84
C GLY A 92 66.60 -33.47 6.97
N LEU A 93 67.49 -34.44 6.72
CA LEU A 93 68.69 -34.70 7.52
C LEU A 93 69.97 -34.34 6.76
N ALA A 94 69.89 -33.29 5.93
CA ALA A 94 70.98 -32.75 5.12
C ALA A 94 70.96 -31.21 5.15
N GLU A 95 71.84 -30.65 5.98
CA GLU A 95 72.26 -29.24 6.13
C GLU A 95 73.37 -28.89 5.09
N PRO A 96 73.92 -27.65 5.00
CA PRO A 96 73.52 -26.32 5.54
C PRO A 96 73.54 -25.18 4.48
N SER A 97 73.46 -23.90 4.94
CA SER A 97 73.98 -22.66 4.29
C SER A 97 73.27 -22.11 3.02
N ASP A 98 73.28 -20.81 2.69
CA ASP A 98 73.85 -19.57 3.30
C ASP A 98 72.88 -18.37 3.12
N GLY A 99 73.18 -17.21 3.73
CA GLY A 99 72.53 -15.89 3.42
C GLY A 99 73.32 -15.07 2.38
N PRO A 100 73.23 -13.71 2.32
CA PRO A 100 72.39 -12.76 3.09
C PRO A 100 71.67 -11.70 2.18
N ASP A 101 71.27 -10.55 2.76
CA ASP A 101 70.93 -9.24 2.13
C ASP A 101 69.68 -9.18 1.18
N ASP A 102 69.05 -8.04 0.86
CA ASP A 102 69.24 -6.62 1.23
C ASP A 102 67.89 -5.82 1.29
N ALA A 103 67.94 -4.55 1.74
CA ALA A 103 67.10 -3.34 1.55
C ALA A 103 65.67 -3.41 0.91
N ILE A 104 64.71 -2.49 1.17
CA ILE A 104 64.75 -1.01 1.01
C ILE A 104 63.64 -0.30 1.84
N SER A 105 63.92 0.96 2.24
CA SER A 105 63.05 2.13 2.57
C SER A 105 61.50 2.01 2.48
N SER A 106 60.69 2.61 3.37
CA SER A 106 60.53 4.05 3.71
C SER A 106 60.18 4.93 2.48
N GLN A 107 59.39 6.02 2.49
CA GLN A 107 59.12 7.04 3.53
C GLN A 107 58.00 8.05 3.09
N ARG A 108 56.95 8.30 3.89
CA ARG A 108 56.01 9.49 3.82
C ARG A 108 55.17 9.63 2.51
N ARG A 109 54.28 10.63 2.27
CA ARG A 109 53.84 11.87 2.97
C ARG A 109 52.44 12.32 2.48
N SER A 110 51.62 12.90 3.39
CA SER A 110 50.63 14.00 3.20
C SER A 110 49.56 13.91 2.07
N ASP A 111 48.55 14.79 1.89
CA ASP A 111 47.87 15.90 2.63
C ASP A 111 46.33 15.57 2.57
N GLY A 112 45.32 16.26 3.12
CA GLY A 112 45.11 17.57 3.75
C GLY A 112 43.59 17.86 3.77
N GLN A 113 43.06 18.44 4.85
CA GLN A 113 41.66 18.87 5.08
C GLN A 113 41.67 20.43 5.15
N PRO A 114 40.57 21.24 5.04
CA PRO A 114 39.11 20.98 5.05
C PRO A 114 38.39 21.59 3.80
N ASP A 115 37.14 22.08 3.70
CA ASP A 115 36.01 22.35 4.64
C ASP A 115 34.63 22.46 3.93
N SER A 116 33.59 22.89 4.68
CA SER A 116 32.22 23.26 4.29
C SER A 116 32.06 24.80 4.17
N PRO A 117 30.86 25.45 4.14
CA PRO A 117 29.46 25.03 3.85
C PRO A 117 28.74 25.95 2.82
N SER A 118 27.42 25.80 2.56
CA SER A 118 26.39 26.90 2.52
C SER A 118 25.02 26.61 1.85
N SER A 119 23.98 26.40 2.68
CA SER A 119 22.61 26.99 2.69
C SER A 119 21.78 27.42 1.44
N ARG A 120 20.44 27.19 1.53
CA ARG A 120 19.27 27.79 0.80
C ARG A 120 19.09 27.33 -0.67
N SER A 121 17.89 27.31 -1.27
CA SER A 121 16.50 27.71 -0.92
C SER A 121 15.51 26.55 -1.26
N SER A 122 14.29 26.41 -0.76
CA SER A 122 13.15 27.34 -0.52
C SER A 122 12.43 27.78 -1.81
N GLN A 123 11.69 26.85 -2.42
CA GLN A 123 10.61 27.10 -3.40
C GLN A 123 9.38 26.29 -2.93
N SER A 124 8.28 26.88 -2.47
CA SER A 124 7.35 27.83 -3.12
C SER A 124 6.45 27.16 -4.17
N ALA A 125 5.59 26.24 -3.72
CA ALA A 125 4.50 25.71 -4.53
C ALA A 125 3.43 26.79 -4.80
N PRO A 126 2.82 26.85 -6.00
CA PRO A 126 1.88 27.91 -6.35
C PRO A 126 0.54 27.75 -5.62
N GLN A 127 0.25 28.68 -4.71
CA GLN A 127 -1.07 28.79 -4.07
C GLN A 127 -2.07 29.39 -5.07
N ALA A 128 -3.00 28.58 -5.56
CA ALA A 128 -4.08 29.05 -6.42
C ALA A 128 -5.43 28.36 -6.11
N ARG A 129 -6.31 29.11 -5.43
CA ARG A 129 -7.78 28.97 -5.46
C ARG A 129 -8.39 27.65 -4.97
N SER A 130 -8.81 27.65 -3.71
CA SER A 130 -10.02 26.94 -3.26
C SER A 130 -10.96 27.94 -2.57
N ASP A 131 -12.05 28.30 -3.24
CA ASP A 131 -13.11 29.08 -2.62
C ASP A 131 -13.80 28.22 -1.54
N TRP A 132 -13.77 28.69 -0.29
CA TRP A 132 -14.12 27.90 0.90
C TRP A 132 -15.64 27.73 1.08
N ARG A 133 -16.27 26.92 0.24
CA ARG A 133 -17.50 26.24 0.67
C ARG A 133 -17.15 25.44 1.94
N ARG A 134 -17.89 25.68 3.03
CA ARG A 134 -17.78 24.84 4.24
C ARG A 134 -17.99 23.38 3.84
N PRO A 135 -17.07 22.45 4.14
CA PRO A 135 -17.21 21.04 3.75
C PRO A 135 -18.52 20.44 4.25
N ALA A 136 -19.16 19.55 3.47
CA ALA A 136 -20.47 19.02 3.85
C ALA A 136 -20.44 18.27 5.19
N TRP A 137 -19.29 17.69 5.56
CA TRP A 137 -19.09 17.03 6.84
C TRP A 137 -19.34 17.91 8.06
N HIS A 138 -19.26 19.25 7.96
CA HIS A 138 -19.66 20.16 9.05
C HIS A 138 -21.15 20.10 9.42
N GLN A 139 -21.99 19.48 8.58
CA GLN A 139 -23.44 19.34 8.78
C GLN A 139 -23.80 18.01 9.47
N LEU A 140 -22.81 17.20 9.84
CA LEU A 140 -23.04 15.95 10.58
C LEU A 140 -23.50 16.23 12.03
N PRO A 141 -24.40 15.40 12.59
CA PRO A 141 -24.76 15.47 14.00
C PRO A 141 -23.58 15.18 14.93
N GLU A 142 -23.49 15.89 16.06
CA GLU A 142 -22.42 15.75 17.06
C GLU A 142 -22.12 14.31 17.53
N PRO A 143 -23.10 13.39 17.68
CA PRO A 143 -22.83 11.99 17.99
C PRO A 143 -21.91 11.29 16.98
N VAL A 144 -21.89 11.71 15.71
CA VAL A 144 -21.02 11.12 14.68
C VAL A 144 -19.56 11.50 14.90
N TYR A 145 -19.27 12.74 15.30
CA TYR A 145 -17.91 13.13 15.68
C TYR A 145 -17.46 12.43 16.97
N SER A 146 -18.34 12.39 17.98
CA SER A 146 -18.05 11.70 19.25
C SER A 146 -17.70 10.23 19.05
N TYR A 147 -18.51 9.51 18.26
CA TYR A 147 -18.28 8.11 17.89
C TYR A 147 -16.97 7.93 17.11
N TYR A 148 -16.67 8.83 16.17
CA TYR A 148 -15.43 8.74 15.41
C TYR A 148 -14.19 8.99 16.26
N ASP A 149 -14.24 9.98 17.16
CA ASP A 149 -13.15 10.29 18.08
C ASP A 149 -12.87 9.12 19.06
N GLU A 150 -13.91 8.43 19.53
CA GLU A 150 -13.78 7.22 20.36
C GLU A 150 -13.19 6.04 19.57
N LEU A 151 -13.68 5.79 18.36
CA LEU A 151 -13.17 4.77 17.44
C LEU A 151 -11.68 5.00 17.12
N LEU A 152 -11.31 6.25 16.83
CA LEU A 152 -9.95 6.66 16.53
C LEU A 152 -9.03 6.47 17.74
N ARG A 153 -9.42 6.92 18.94
CA ARG A 153 -8.66 6.65 20.19
C ARG A 153 -8.45 5.15 20.42
N THR A 154 -9.48 4.33 20.21
CA THR A 154 -9.43 2.88 20.47
C THR A 154 -8.54 2.14 19.45
N TYR A 155 -8.64 2.47 18.17
CA TYR A 155 -7.82 1.85 17.11
C TYR A 155 -6.35 2.30 17.14
N VAL A 156 -6.11 3.57 17.50
CA VAL A 156 -4.81 4.25 17.32
C VAL A 156 -3.99 4.35 18.61
N ILE A 157 -4.62 4.60 19.76
CA ILE A 157 -3.92 4.70 21.06
C ILE A 157 -3.97 3.36 21.81
N MET A 158 -5.16 2.77 22.00
CA MET A 158 -5.29 1.47 22.67
C MET A 158 -4.86 0.31 21.78
N GLY A 159 -4.87 0.52 20.46
CA GLY A 159 -4.29 -0.39 19.48
C GLY A 159 -5.14 -1.61 19.16
N ALA A 160 -6.43 -1.60 19.47
CA ALA A 160 -7.35 -2.71 19.24
C ALA A 160 -7.46 -3.05 17.74
N GLY A 161 -7.12 -4.29 17.37
CA GLY A 161 -7.03 -4.75 15.98
C GLY A 161 -8.30 -5.38 15.41
N ASN A 162 -9.46 -5.18 16.04
CA ASN A 162 -10.74 -5.79 15.64
C ASN A 162 -11.89 -4.79 15.81
N LEU A 163 -11.86 -3.71 15.01
CA LEU A 163 -12.85 -2.64 14.99
C LEU A 163 -13.49 -2.44 13.60
N GLY A 164 -13.29 -3.41 12.68
CA GLY A 164 -13.76 -3.30 11.30
C GLY A 164 -15.30 -3.25 11.19
N SER A 165 -16.04 -3.81 12.15
CA SER A 165 -17.51 -3.73 12.16
C SER A 165 -17.99 -2.31 12.51
N GLU A 166 -17.23 -1.61 13.33
CA GLU A 166 -17.46 -0.26 13.82
C GLU A 166 -17.02 0.77 12.78
N ILE A 167 -15.90 0.52 12.09
CA ILE A 167 -15.47 1.28 10.91
C ILE A 167 -16.49 1.12 9.76
N ALA A 168 -17.04 -0.09 9.54
CA ALA A 168 -18.10 -0.31 8.56
C ALA A 168 -19.44 0.36 8.94
N GLN A 169 -19.77 0.45 10.24
CA GLN A 169 -20.90 1.23 10.74
C GLN A 169 -20.70 2.73 10.49
N LEU A 170 -19.54 3.29 10.83
CA LEU A 170 -19.19 4.68 10.52
C LEU A 170 -19.29 4.94 9.01
N ALA A 171 -18.67 4.09 8.17
CA ALA A 171 -18.77 4.19 6.72
C ALA A 171 -20.21 4.21 6.21
N THR A 172 -21.09 3.41 6.82
CA THR A 172 -22.52 3.37 6.48
C THR A 172 -23.22 4.68 6.84
N VAL A 173 -22.94 5.27 8.02
CA VAL A 173 -23.47 6.58 8.43
C VAL A 173 -23.00 7.69 7.50
N LEU A 174 -21.70 7.74 7.17
CA LEU A 174 -21.16 8.75 6.26
C LEU A 174 -21.74 8.61 4.84
N ALA A 175 -21.94 7.38 4.36
CA ALA A 175 -22.62 7.12 3.08
C ALA A 175 -24.08 7.55 3.09
N VAL A 176 -24.83 7.33 4.19
CA VAL A 176 -26.23 7.77 4.32
C VAL A 176 -26.33 9.30 4.34
N ALA A 177 -25.39 9.97 5.02
CA ALA A 177 -25.23 11.42 4.98
C ALA A 177 -24.69 11.97 3.64
N GLY A 178 -24.34 11.09 2.69
CA GLY A 178 -23.95 11.45 1.33
C GLY A 178 -22.52 11.97 1.17
N LEU A 179 -21.66 11.85 2.19
CA LEU A 179 -20.27 12.34 2.12
C LEU A 179 -19.47 11.60 1.05
N SER A 180 -18.83 12.37 0.17
CA SER A 180 -17.82 11.80 -0.73
C SER A 180 -16.64 11.22 0.06
N PRO A 181 -15.91 10.23 -0.47
CA PRO A 181 -14.71 9.71 0.17
C PRO A 181 -13.60 10.76 0.38
N ARG A 182 -13.62 11.86 -0.38
CA ARG A 182 -12.78 13.04 -0.10
C ARG A 182 -13.20 13.72 1.20
N GLU A 183 -14.48 13.99 1.39
CA GLU A 183 -15.00 14.65 2.59
C GLU A 183 -14.84 13.78 3.85
N ALA A 184 -14.96 12.45 3.71
CA ALA A 184 -14.64 11.51 4.77
C ALA A 184 -13.14 11.55 5.16
N LEU A 185 -12.23 11.72 4.19
CA LEU A 185 -10.80 11.90 4.46
C LEU A 185 -10.45 13.28 5.04
N GLU A 186 -11.13 14.35 4.60
CA GLU A 186 -10.97 15.68 5.20
C GLU A 186 -11.43 15.70 6.67
N LEU A 187 -12.55 15.04 6.97
CA LEU A 187 -13.01 14.79 8.34
C LEU A 187 -11.99 13.95 9.14
N HIS A 188 -11.48 12.85 8.56
CA HIS A 188 -10.45 12.02 9.21
C HIS A 188 -9.22 12.84 9.61
N LEU A 189 -8.68 13.63 8.69
CA LEU A 189 -7.49 14.44 8.93
C LEU A 189 -7.69 15.48 10.04
N GLU A 190 -8.85 16.12 10.09
CA GLU A 190 -9.19 17.06 11.18
C GLU A 190 -9.28 16.34 12.54
N ARG A 191 -9.90 15.15 12.61
CA ARG A 191 -9.99 14.35 13.84
C ARG A 191 -8.62 13.83 14.30
N VAL A 192 -7.76 13.43 13.36
CA VAL A 192 -6.37 13.04 13.64
C VAL A 192 -5.54 14.24 14.12
N GLU A 193 -5.69 15.42 13.53
CA GLU A 193 -5.00 16.62 14.00
C GLU A 193 -5.42 16.93 15.46
N ASN A 194 -6.72 16.89 15.75
CA ASN A 194 -7.26 17.07 17.09
C ASN A 194 -6.72 16.01 18.09
N LEU A 195 -6.54 14.76 17.66
CA LEU A 195 -5.96 13.69 18.48
C LEU A 195 -4.44 13.84 18.71
N VAL A 196 -3.73 14.44 17.75
CA VAL A 196 -2.26 14.58 17.77
C VAL A 196 -1.79 15.84 18.50
N ARG A 197 -2.64 16.88 18.63
CA ARG A 197 -2.36 18.10 19.41
C ARG A 197 -1.98 17.75 20.85
N GLY A 198 -0.68 17.89 21.17
CA GLY A 198 -0.09 17.59 22.49
C GLY A 198 0.73 16.30 22.56
N LEU A 199 0.81 15.49 21.50
CA LEU A 199 1.64 14.28 21.46
C LEU A 199 3.11 14.58 21.13
N GLY A 200 4.04 13.82 21.73
CA GLY A 200 5.46 13.87 21.42
C GLY A 200 5.83 13.09 20.15
N ASN A 201 6.91 13.50 19.48
CA ASN A 201 7.32 13.02 18.14
C ASN A 201 7.28 11.49 17.93
N ARG A 202 7.64 10.69 18.95
CA ARG A 202 7.63 9.21 18.86
C ARG A 202 6.19 8.65 18.85
N SER A 203 5.30 9.18 19.69
CA SER A 203 3.89 8.82 19.68
C SER A 203 3.24 9.27 18.38
N THR A 204 3.49 10.52 17.95
CA THR A 204 2.94 11.06 16.69
C THR A 204 3.21 10.18 15.48
N ARG A 205 4.43 9.66 15.29
CA ARG A 205 4.73 8.74 14.19
C ARG A 205 3.93 7.43 14.25
N HIS A 206 3.73 6.86 15.43
CA HIS A 206 2.94 5.63 15.59
C HIS A 206 1.45 5.88 15.40
N VAL A 207 0.95 7.00 15.92
CA VAL A 207 -0.43 7.46 15.82
C VAL A 207 -0.81 7.70 14.36
N MET A 208 0.00 8.44 13.60
CA MET A 208 -0.23 8.65 12.16
C MET A 208 -0.28 7.31 11.40
N ALA A 209 0.72 6.43 11.58
CA ALA A 209 0.78 5.16 10.86
C ALA A 209 -0.40 4.20 11.13
N ARG A 210 -1.11 4.35 12.25
CA ARG A 210 -2.36 3.61 12.53
C ARG A 210 -3.61 4.36 12.07
N ALA A 211 -3.60 5.69 12.10
CA ALA A 211 -4.66 6.52 11.53
C ALA A 211 -4.75 6.32 10.00
N ASP A 212 -3.61 6.29 9.30
CA ASP A 212 -3.51 6.00 7.86
C ASP A 212 -4.17 4.65 7.48
N LEU A 213 -4.02 3.63 8.34
CA LEU A 213 -4.65 2.32 8.14
C LEU A 213 -6.17 2.38 8.34
N LEU A 214 -6.63 3.04 9.42
CA LEU A 214 -8.07 3.27 9.64
C LEU A 214 -8.70 4.07 8.50
N ALA A 215 -7.99 5.06 7.94
CA ALA A 215 -8.46 5.85 6.80
C ALA A 215 -8.68 4.98 5.55
N LEU A 216 -7.75 4.06 5.26
CA LEU A 216 -7.90 3.10 4.17
C LEU A 216 -9.08 2.14 4.41
N GLU A 217 -9.21 1.59 5.62
CA GLU A 217 -10.30 0.69 6.02
C GLU A 217 -11.67 1.37 5.91
N LEU A 218 -11.77 2.61 6.38
CA LEU A 218 -12.96 3.47 6.27
C LEU A 218 -13.33 3.75 4.79
N VAL A 219 -12.35 4.11 3.96
CA VAL A 219 -12.59 4.41 2.54
C VAL A 219 -12.97 3.15 1.74
N ILE A 220 -12.44 1.97 2.09
CA ILE A 220 -12.86 0.69 1.49
C ILE A 220 -14.34 0.43 1.81
N HIS A 221 -14.74 0.47 3.08
CA HIS A 221 -16.13 0.23 3.45
C HIS A 221 -17.10 1.30 2.92
N LEU A 222 -16.65 2.56 2.83
CA LEU A 222 -17.42 3.64 2.22
C LEU A 222 -17.66 3.35 0.73
N GLY A 223 -16.62 2.95 -0.02
CA GLY A 223 -16.74 2.50 -1.41
C GLY A 223 -17.68 1.30 -1.56
N GLU A 224 -17.59 0.30 -0.68
CA GLU A 224 -18.52 -0.84 -0.66
C GLU A 224 -19.97 -0.41 -0.40
N CYS A 225 -20.22 0.65 0.37
CA CYS A 225 -21.57 1.20 0.60
C CYS A 225 -22.12 1.95 -0.63
N TYR A 226 -21.27 2.66 -1.39
CA TYR A 226 -21.66 3.28 -2.66
C TYR A 226 -21.93 2.21 -3.75
N GLN A 227 -21.04 1.22 -3.92
CA GLN A 227 -21.26 0.08 -4.82
C GLN A 227 -22.58 -0.67 -4.51
N ARG A 228 -22.85 -0.96 -3.22
CA ARG A 228 -24.11 -1.60 -2.78
C ARG A 228 -25.36 -0.78 -3.08
N ARG A 229 -25.25 0.56 -3.19
CA ARG A 229 -26.37 1.43 -3.59
C ARG A 229 -26.61 1.34 -5.08
N LEU A 230 -25.55 1.43 -5.90
CA LEU A 230 -25.67 1.35 -7.37
C LEU A 230 -26.32 0.03 -7.82
N VAL A 231 -25.89 -1.11 -7.27
CA VAL A 231 -26.48 -2.43 -7.60
C VAL A 231 -27.98 -2.46 -7.32
N ARG A 232 -28.41 -2.05 -6.13
CA ARG A 232 -29.84 -1.98 -5.75
C ARG A 232 -30.66 -1.09 -6.68
N THR A 233 -30.10 0.02 -7.15
CA THR A 233 -30.78 0.90 -8.12
C THR A 233 -30.96 0.22 -9.48
N VAL A 234 -29.97 -0.52 -9.96
CA VAL A 234 -30.09 -1.31 -11.20
C VAL A 234 -31.14 -2.40 -11.05
N ASP A 235 -31.11 -3.17 -9.96
CA ASP A 235 -32.07 -4.24 -9.70
C ASP A 235 -33.53 -3.72 -9.67
N SER A 236 -33.76 -2.53 -9.07
CA SER A 236 -35.10 -1.92 -9.04
C SER A 236 -35.62 -1.52 -10.43
N VAL A 237 -34.77 -0.97 -11.31
CA VAL A 237 -35.17 -0.52 -12.65
C VAL A 237 -35.48 -1.70 -13.57
N VAL A 238 -34.81 -2.84 -13.40
CA VAL A 238 -35.12 -4.08 -14.14
C VAL A 238 -36.45 -4.69 -13.70
N SER A 239 -36.84 -4.52 -12.42
CA SER A 239 -38.02 -5.17 -11.85
C SER A 239 -39.36 -4.53 -12.26
N ASP A 240 -39.40 -3.21 -12.46
CA ASP A 240 -40.62 -2.50 -12.93
C ASP A 240 -40.91 -2.73 -14.44
N GLY A 241 -39.93 -3.22 -15.21
CA GLY A 241 -40.00 -3.27 -16.67
C GLY A 241 -40.79 -4.43 -17.28
N THR A 242 -41.29 -5.38 -16.47
CA THR A 242 -41.83 -6.68 -16.96
C THR A 242 -43.33 -6.88 -16.73
N SER A 243 -44.09 -5.83 -16.40
CA SER A 243 -45.49 -5.93 -15.96
C SER A 243 -46.47 -5.12 -16.81
N SER A 244 -46.39 -5.25 -18.15
CA SER A 244 -47.34 -4.59 -19.08
C SER A 244 -47.43 -5.26 -20.46
N ASP A 245 -47.89 -6.52 -20.51
CA ASP A 245 -48.69 -6.99 -21.67
C ASP A 245 -49.44 -8.28 -21.30
N GLY A 246 -50.74 -8.36 -21.59
CA GLY A 246 -51.53 -9.57 -21.34
C GLY A 246 -52.92 -9.40 -20.73
N ASP A 247 -53.80 -8.57 -21.32
CA ASP A 247 -55.26 -8.68 -21.14
C ASP A 247 -56.00 -7.95 -22.29
N GLU A 248 -56.37 -8.67 -23.36
CA GLU A 248 -57.49 -8.27 -24.24
C GLU A 248 -58.10 -9.50 -24.97
N GLU A 249 -59.19 -10.04 -24.41
CA GLU A 249 -60.05 -11.03 -25.05
C GLU A 249 -61.25 -10.33 -25.74
N PRO A 250 -61.63 -10.76 -26.96
CA PRO A 250 -63.02 -10.58 -27.39
C PRO A 250 -63.66 -11.86 -27.96
N ALA A 251 -64.80 -12.25 -27.41
CA ALA A 251 -65.65 -13.34 -27.92
C ALA A 251 -66.41 -12.92 -29.20
N GLY A 252 -66.64 -13.87 -30.13
CA GLY A 252 -67.32 -13.58 -31.40
C GLY A 252 -67.76 -14.78 -32.24
N THR A 253 -68.80 -15.51 -31.81
CA THR A 253 -69.59 -16.40 -32.68
C THR A 253 -70.60 -15.59 -33.50
N PRO A 254 -70.93 -15.98 -34.76
CA PRO A 254 -72.07 -16.91 -34.90
C PRO A 254 -72.13 -17.83 -36.15
N SER A 255 -72.93 -18.88 -35.99
CA SER A 255 -73.81 -19.50 -37.01
C SER A 255 -73.24 -20.40 -38.13
N ARG A 256 -74.15 -21.29 -38.57
CA ARG A 256 -73.99 -22.49 -39.41
C ARG A 256 -74.96 -22.38 -40.61
N PRO A 257 -74.75 -23.14 -41.70
CA PRO A 257 -75.84 -24.03 -42.12
C PRO A 257 -75.39 -25.43 -42.55
N LYS A 258 -76.37 -26.28 -42.90
CA LYS A 258 -76.23 -27.60 -43.57
C LYS A 258 -75.87 -27.36 -45.05
N ALA A 259 -75.50 -28.33 -45.91
CA ALA A 259 -75.55 -29.80 -45.89
C ALA A 259 -74.31 -30.36 -46.65
N ALA A 260 -74.18 -31.60 -47.14
CA ALA A 260 -75.07 -32.77 -47.29
C ALA A 260 -74.25 -34.09 -47.36
N SER A 261 -74.97 -35.22 -47.51
CA SER A 261 -74.56 -36.55 -48.02
C SER A 261 -73.15 -37.07 -47.70
#